data_AF-A0A2U1MTT0-F1
#
_entry.id   AF-A0A2U1MTT0-F1
#
_cell.length_a   1.000
_cell.length_b   1.000
_cell.length_c   1.000
_cell.angle_alpha   90.00
_cell.angle_beta   90.00
_cell.angle_gamma   90.00
#
_symmetry.space_group_name_H-M   'P 1'
#
loop_
_entity.id
_entity.type
_entity.pdbx_description
1 polymer ?
#
loop_
_entity_poly.entity_id
_entity_poly.type
_entity_poly.pdbx_seq_one_letter_code
_entity_poly.pdbx_strand_id
1 'polypeptide(L)'
;MQFKGAQSAWDMLQEEETLVRFTTSCADLDNIFGRGISCKEVAEIVNVQIPYDYGGLGGKVVYITTEGSFMVERASQIAEACADDMAGYSCLY
;
A
#
# COMPACT_ATOMS: atom_id res chain seq x y z
N MET A 1 25.66 1.64 29.22
CA MET A 1 25.14 2.90 28.66
C MET A 1 24.19 2.56 27.52
N GLN A 2 22.91 2.88 27.65
CA GLN A 2 21.94 2.72 26.56
C GLN A 2 21.93 4.03 25.78
N PHE A 3 22.35 4.00 24.51
CA PHE A 3 22.31 5.18 23.65
C PHE A 3 20.85 5.51 23.36
N LYS A 4 20.45 6.76 23.58
CA LYS A 4 19.08 7.22 23.35
C LYS A 4 18.74 7.05 21.86
N GLY A 5 17.80 6.16 21.54
CA GLY A 5 17.40 5.83 20.16
C GLY A 5 17.98 4.53 19.59
N ALA A 6 18.84 3.81 20.31
CA ALA A 6 19.26 2.48 19.88
C ALA A 6 18.13 1.45 20.11
N GLN A 7 17.69 0.80 19.04
CA GLN A 7 16.75 -0.33 19.08
C GLN A 7 17.51 -1.63 18.81
N SER A 8 17.07 -2.73 19.44
CA SER A 8 17.59 -4.05 19.08
C SER A 8 16.97 -4.55 17.77
N ALA A 9 17.63 -5.49 17.11
CA ALA A 9 17.07 -6.14 15.93
C ALA A 9 15.71 -6.83 16.23
N TRP A 10 15.53 -7.28 17.47
CA TRP A 10 14.28 -7.88 17.92
C TRP A 10 13.16 -6.84 18.04
N ASP A 11 13.47 -5.66 18.59
CA ASP A 11 12.50 -4.56 18.68
C ASP A 11 12.06 -4.09 17.28
N MET A 12 13.00 -3.99 16.33
CA MET A 12 12.71 -3.60 14.95
C MET A 12 11.80 -4.61 14.23
N LEU A 13 12.05 -5.92 14.41
CA LEU A 13 11.21 -6.97 13.82
C LEU A 13 9.79 -6.94 14.38
N GLN A 14 9.65 -6.78 15.70
CA GLN A 14 8.32 -6.66 16.32
C GLN A 14 7.57 -5.42 15.79
N GLU A 15 8.27 -4.30 15.59
CA GLU A 15 7.70 -3.10 15.01
C GLU A 15 7.23 -3.34 13.57
N GLU A 16 8.02 -4.05 12.76
CA GLU A 16 7.71 -4.42 11.38
C GLU A 16 6.49 -5.35 11.25
N GLU A 17 6.34 -6.30 12.17
CA GLU A 17 5.16 -7.18 12.22
C GLU A 17 3.85 -6.43 12.50
N THR A 18 3.93 -5.29 13.22
CA THR A 18 2.76 -4.45 13.50
C THR A 18 2.40 -3.48 12.37
N LEU A 19 3.22 -3.38 11.33
CA LEU A 19 2.97 -2.44 10.24
C LEU A 19 1.72 -2.83 9.45
N VAL A 20 0.90 -1.81 9.20
CA VAL A 20 -0.28 -1.95 8.35
C VAL A 20 0.18 -2.17 6.91
N ARG A 21 -0.37 -3.20 6.29
CA ARG A 21 -0.14 -3.55 4.89
C ARG A 21 -1.38 -3.24 4.07
N PHE A 22 -1.18 -2.87 2.80
CA PHE A 22 -2.27 -2.66 1.84
C PHE A 22 -2.05 -3.52 0.60
N THR A 23 -3.15 -3.88 -0.04
CA THR A 23 -3.15 -4.79 -1.19
C THR A 23 -2.45 -4.17 -2.40
N THR A 24 -1.79 -5.00 -3.20
CA THR A 24 -1.35 -4.67 -4.57
C THR A 24 -2.43 -4.92 -5.62
N SER A 25 -3.65 -5.27 -5.21
CA SER A 25 -4.75 -5.74 -6.07
C SER A 25 -4.40 -7.04 -6.84
N CYS A 26 -3.41 -7.80 -6.37
CA CYS A 26 -3.00 -9.07 -6.94
C CYS A 26 -2.73 -10.06 -5.81
N ALA A 27 -3.62 -11.05 -5.65
CA ALA A 27 -3.55 -12.01 -4.55
C ALA A 27 -2.22 -12.78 -4.51
N ASP A 28 -1.68 -13.18 -5.66
CA ASP A 28 -0.40 -13.89 -5.74
C ASP A 28 0.77 -13.01 -5.30
N LEU A 29 0.76 -11.74 -5.68
CA LEU A 29 1.81 -10.79 -5.30
C LEU A 29 1.70 -10.41 -3.82
N ASP A 30 0.48 -10.21 -3.32
CA ASP A 30 0.22 -10.01 -1.90
C ASP A 30 0.73 -11.20 -1.07
N ASN A 31 0.52 -12.44 -1.54
CA ASN A 31 1.05 -13.64 -0.88
C ASN A 31 2.58 -13.67 -0.83
N ILE A 32 3.25 -13.25 -1.91
CA ILE A 32 4.71 -13.16 -1.97
C ILE A 32 5.23 -12.11 -0.96
N PHE A 33 4.52 -10.99 -0.79
CA PHE A 33 4.89 -9.94 0.17
C PHE A 33 4.39 -10.17 1.60
N GLY A 34 3.79 -11.32 1.89
CA GLY A 34 3.30 -11.62 3.23
C GLY A 34 2.07 -10.79 3.60
N ARG A 35 1.12 -10.67 2.66
CA ARG A 35 -0.20 -10.00 2.72
C ARG A 35 -0.25 -8.57 2.20
N GLY A 36 0.65 -8.20 1.29
CA GLY A 36 0.68 -6.88 0.63
C GLY A 36 1.85 -6.01 1.04
N ILE A 37 1.82 -4.73 0.65
CA ILE A 37 2.94 -3.80 0.81
C ILE A 37 2.90 -3.14 2.17
N SER A 38 4.04 -3.08 2.87
CA SER A 38 4.14 -2.41 4.16
C SER A 38 4.21 -0.89 4.00
N CYS A 39 3.56 -0.16 4.90
CA CYS A 39 3.85 1.26 5.08
C CYS A 39 5.36 1.43 5.36
N LYS A 40 6.02 2.36 4.63
CA LYS A 40 7.48 2.62 4.52
C LYS A 40 8.14 2.10 3.22
N GLU A 41 7.43 1.36 2.38
CA GLU A 41 7.93 0.89 1.09
C GLU A 41 7.37 1.71 -0.10
N VAL A 42 8.01 1.61 -1.27
CA VAL A 42 7.56 2.26 -2.51
C VAL A 42 6.45 1.41 -3.14
N ALA A 43 5.30 2.00 -3.42
CA ALA A 43 4.13 1.30 -3.91
C ALA A 43 3.41 2.04 -5.04
N GLU A 44 2.52 1.31 -5.74
CA GLU A 44 1.58 1.92 -6.67
C GLU A 44 0.59 2.83 -5.93
N ILE A 45 0.50 4.06 -6.43
CA ILE A 45 0.03 5.26 -5.72
C ILE A 45 -1.45 5.16 -5.36
N VAL A 46 -2.25 4.46 -6.16
CA VAL A 46 -3.72 4.46 -6.07
C VAL A 46 -4.26 3.60 -4.93
N ASN A 47 -3.59 2.49 -4.60
CA ASN A 47 -4.15 1.50 -3.67
C ASN A 47 -4.21 2.01 -2.22
N VAL A 48 -3.37 3.00 -1.87
CA VAL A 48 -3.44 3.66 -0.57
C VAL A 48 -4.75 4.43 -0.40
N GLN A 49 -5.36 4.93 -1.48
CA GLN A 49 -6.64 5.63 -1.43
C GLN A 49 -7.85 4.69 -1.25
N ILE A 50 -7.68 3.38 -1.49
CA ILE A 50 -8.75 2.39 -1.34
C ILE A 50 -9.22 2.38 0.13
N PRO A 51 -10.53 2.32 0.44
CA PRO A 51 -11.02 2.25 1.81
C PRO A 51 -10.58 0.97 2.54
N TYR A 52 -10.59 1.00 3.87
CA TYR A 52 -10.21 -0.15 4.71
C TYR A 52 -11.02 -1.42 4.42
N ASP A 53 -12.32 -1.28 4.14
CA ASP A 53 -13.23 -2.40 3.87
C ASP A 53 -12.84 -3.19 2.60
N TYR A 54 -12.02 -2.58 1.74
CA TYR A 54 -11.52 -3.17 0.50
C TYR A 54 -10.01 -3.45 0.53
N GLY A 55 -9.40 -3.46 1.73
CA GLY A 55 -7.98 -3.80 1.90
C GLY A 55 -6.99 -2.65 1.64
N GLY A 56 -7.49 -1.41 1.56
CA GLY A 56 -6.67 -0.20 1.47
C GLY A 56 -6.52 0.54 2.81
N LEU A 57 -6.06 1.80 2.76
CA LEU A 57 -5.78 2.64 3.93
C LEU A 57 -6.65 3.90 4.02
N GLY A 58 -7.44 4.22 2.99
CA GLY A 58 -8.16 5.48 2.86
C GLY A 58 -7.25 6.72 2.96
N GLY A 59 -5.98 6.56 2.62
CA GLY A 59 -4.93 7.55 2.85
C GLY A 59 -4.68 8.47 1.66
N LYS A 60 -3.63 9.29 1.75
CA LYS A 60 -3.11 10.12 0.66
C LYS A 60 -1.67 9.75 0.37
N VAL A 61 -1.24 9.92 -0.87
CA VAL A 61 0.12 9.62 -1.31
C VAL A 61 0.79 10.88 -1.84
N VAL A 62 2.09 11.00 -1.57
CA VAL A 62 2.98 11.99 -2.17
C VAL A 62 3.89 11.25 -3.14
N TYR A 63 3.83 11.59 -4.42
CA TYR A 63 4.71 11.03 -5.45
C TYR A 63 5.82 12.02 -5.78
N ILE A 64 7.07 11.60 -5.59
CA ILE A 64 8.25 12.42 -5.90
C ILE A 64 8.94 11.77 -7.11
N THR A 65 8.99 12.49 -8.23
CA THR A 65 9.71 12.06 -9.44
C THR A 65 10.82 13.05 -9.76
N THR A 66 11.99 12.52 -10.09
CA THR A 66 13.16 13.30 -10.51
C THR A 66 13.35 13.29 -12.03
N GLU A 67 12.76 12.30 -12.71
CA GLU A 67 12.96 12.06 -14.15
C GLU A 67 11.73 12.42 -15.00
N GLY A 68 10.62 12.83 -14.36
CA GLY A 68 9.41 13.27 -15.07
C GLY A 68 8.58 12.14 -15.67
N SER A 69 8.75 10.91 -15.17
CA SER A 69 8.05 9.71 -15.65
C SER A 69 6.60 9.57 -15.15
N PHE A 70 6.10 10.51 -14.36
CA PHE A 70 4.73 10.48 -13.88
C PHE A 70 3.74 10.72 -15.03
N MET A 71 2.82 9.78 -15.24
CA MET A 71 1.78 9.87 -16.27
C MET A 71 0.39 9.96 -15.61
N VAL A 72 -0.25 11.12 -15.73
CA VAL A 72 -1.59 11.38 -15.16
C VAL A 72 -2.62 10.42 -15.75
N GLU A 73 -2.53 10.15 -17.06
CA GLU A 73 -3.45 9.28 -17.78
C GLU A 73 -3.38 7.86 -17.23
N ARG A 74 -2.17 7.37 -16.91
CA ARG A 74 -1.98 6.05 -16.31
C ARG A 74 -2.58 6.01 -14.89
N ALA A 75 -2.39 7.05 -14.09
CA ALA A 75 -2.99 7.15 -12.77
C ALA A 75 -4.53 7.14 -12.83
N SER A 76 -5.13 7.85 -13.79
CA SER A 76 -6.59 7.85 -14.01
C SER A 76 -7.11 6.46 -14.36
N GLN A 77 -6.47 5.79 -15.31
CA GLN A 77 -6.86 4.43 -15.74
C GLN A 77 -6.82 3.43 -14.58
N ILE A 78 -5.79 3.50 -13.73
CA ILE A 78 -5.70 2.59 -12.58
C ILE A 78 -6.76 2.95 -11.53
N ALA A 79 -7.04 4.24 -11.31
CA ALA A 79 -8.08 4.67 -10.39
C ALA A 79 -9.49 4.23 -10.85
N GLU A 80 -9.79 4.35 -12.15
CA GLU A 80 -11.03 3.87 -12.77
C GLU A 80 -11.16 2.35 -12.60
N ALA A 81 -10.12 1.59 -12.94
CA ALA A 81 -10.12 0.14 -12.76
C ALA A 81 -10.30 -0.28 -11.29
N CYS A 82 -9.68 0.43 -10.34
CA CYS A 82 -9.88 0.18 -8.91
C CYS A 82 -11.33 0.46 -8.47
N ALA A 83 -11.94 1.54 -8.98
CA ALA A 83 -13.32 1.86 -8.68
C ALA A 83 -14.29 0.80 -9.22
N ASP A 84 -14.06 0.32 -10.44
CA ASP A 84 -14.85 -0.74 -11.07
C ASP A 84 -14.71 -2.07 -10.30
N ASP A 85 -13.50 -2.42 -9.87
CA ASP A 85 -13.24 -3.63 -9.08
C ASP A 85 -14.00 -3.60 -7.75
N MET A 86 -13.91 -2.48 -7.00
CA MET A 86 -14.68 -2.29 -5.75
C MET A 86 -16.20 -2.34 -5.97
N ALA A 87 -16.70 -1.78 -7.07
CA ALA A 87 -18.11 -1.86 -7.42
C ALA A 87 -18.55 -3.31 -7.73
N GLY A 88 -17.68 -4.11 -8.33
CA GLY A 88 -17.86 -5.55 -8.52
C GLY A 88 -18.03 -6.30 -7.19
N TYR A 89 -17.20 -6.00 -6.19
CA TYR A 89 -17.33 -6.58 -4.84
C TYR A 89 -18.66 -6.21 -4.18
N SER A 90 -19.14 -4.97 -4.37
CA SER A 90 -20.44 -4.52 -3.83
C SER A 90 -21.65 -5.18 -4.50
N CYS A 91 -21.49 -5.75 -5.70
CA CYS A 91 -22.58 -6.38 -6.47
C CYS A 91 -22.72 -7.89 -6.16
N LEU A 92 -21.70 -8.48 -5.53
CA LEU A 92 -21.67 -9.90 -5.16
C LEU A 92 -22.24 -10.18 -3.75
N TYR A 93 -22.67 -9.14 -3.02
CA TYR A 93 -23.28 -9.23 -1.69
C TYR A 93 -24.55 -8.38 -1.58
#